data_AF-A0A2T3JLH2-F1
#
_entry.id   AF-A0A2T3JLH2-F1
#
_cell.length_a   1.000
_cell.length_b   1.000
_cell.length_c   1.000
_cell.angle_alpha   90.00
_cell.angle_beta   90.00
_cell.angle_gamma   90.00
#
_symmetry.space_group_name_H-M   'P 1'
#
loop_
_entity.id
_entity.type
_entity.pdbx_description
1 polymer ?
#
loop_
_entity_poly.entity_id
_entity_poly.type
_entity_poly.pdbx_seq_one_letter_code
_entity_poly.pdbx_strand_id
1 'polypeptide(L)'
;MNLFDSDDSLIDDEVFGSITQPLSKEFKPWHKPRKQFIRDKQWLEQFKRLMGSSKYNNIDSMNYFGLPGGDLLDINYIYEGMINSRRSGSKRLGFHGFINSSTDFAKAEGELSKILDNERIEGKSKIEKFNFEDLMKRNSDAWIRVKNFGEYHFINLDFCNNVMSYNTLMSMYNLLDYQMQKVVGLPWLLCITTRLNKDSTTDSIVAKFETIINESLGTEQLKCKIEECFSEVYTYFSDESDNSDINGVEDKCLINQILQICLVLWILKEAALRNFNVTLKSSMKYSVDLFERDADMHSFVFCFEKEETVIPDCLGLAGENIPEINDIDFGTIASPALDKLSKTSDVDYILEQDKTVLNTYADEMISWLSRCGYDTSTYKEFMTDHHGYEF
;
A
#
# COMPACT_ATOMS: atom_id res chain seq x y z
N MET A 1 66.14 30.66 10.46
CA MET A 1 65.50 31.76 11.20
C MET A 1 65.03 32.75 10.16
N ASN A 2 63.74 32.97 9.89
CA ASN A 2 62.49 32.49 10.48
C ASN A 2 61.55 32.10 9.32
N LEU A 3 61.13 30.83 9.30
CA LEU A 3 59.82 30.43 8.79
C LEU A 3 58.83 30.70 9.93
N PHE A 4 57.58 31.02 9.60
CA PHE A 4 56.49 31.47 10.50
C PHE A 4 56.46 32.99 10.73
N ASP A 5 55.79 33.68 9.81
CA ASP A 5 54.87 34.75 10.21
C ASP A 5 53.57 34.60 9.40
N SER A 6 52.47 34.84 10.10
CA SER A 6 51.09 34.41 9.85
C SER A 6 50.41 34.99 8.60
N ASP A 7 49.71 34.13 7.84
CA ASP A 7 48.60 34.49 6.96
C ASP A 7 47.40 33.58 7.31
N ASP A 8 46.81 33.81 8.48
CA ASP A 8 45.53 33.25 8.92
C ASP A 8 44.39 34.22 8.51
N SER A 9 44.10 34.33 7.21
CA SER A 9 42.96 35.14 6.74
C SER A 9 42.40 34.70 5.38
N LEU A 10 42.39 33.40 5.09
CA LEU A 10 41.75 32.85 3.88
C LEU A 10 40.82 31.68 4.20
N ILE A 11 39.83 31.93 5.07
CA ILE A 11 38.59 31.17 5.05
C ILE A 11 37.49 32.17 4.72
N ASP A 12 37.25 32.35 3.41
CA ASP A 12 36.02 32.94 2.92
C ASP A 12 34.87 32.00 3.34
N ASP A 13 33.95 32.53 4.14
CA ASP A 13 32.66 31.91 4.47
C ASP A 13 31.76 31.70 3.22
N GLU A 14 32.25 32.01 2.01
CA GLU A 14 31.59 31.73 0.73
C GLU A 14 31.81 30.30 0.19
N VAL A 15 32.63 29.46 0.85
CA VAL A 15 32.85 28.05 0.44
C VAL A 15 31.80 27.08 1.01
N PHE A 16 31.01 27.50 1.98
CA PHE A 16 29.82 26.76 2.41
C PHE A 16 28.59 27.39 1.78
N GLY A 17 28.18 26.87 0.62
CA GLY A 17 26.90 27.15 -0.01
C GLY A 17 25.74 26.80 0.91
N SER A 18 25.44 27.67 1.87
CA SER A 18 24.24 27.65 2.67
C SER A 18 23.12 28.24 1.83
N ILE A 19 22.66 27.45 0.86
CA ILE A 19 21.36 27.68 0.26
C ILE A 19 20.35 27.39 1.38
N THR A 20 19.97 28.41 2.13
CA THR A 20 18.76 28.41 2.95
C THR A 20 17.59 28.33 1.99
N GLN A 21 17.32 27.11 1.48
CA GLN A 21 16.11 26.86 0.72
C GLN A 21 14.94 27.27 1.62
N PRO A 22 14.02 28.13 1.12
CA PRO A 22 12.86 28.52 1.91
C PRO A 22 12.09 27.26 2.29
N LEU A 23 11.83 27.10 3.60
CA LEU A 23 11.04 25.98 4.10
C LEU A 23 9.67 25.95 3.41
N SER A 24 9.27 24.78 2.94
CA SER A 24 7.96 24.62 2.29
C SER A 24 6.85 24.73 3.33
N LYS A 25 5.79 25.48 2.98
CA LYS A 25 4.55 25.58 3.77
C LYS A 25 3.40 24.78 3.16
N GLU A 26 3.62 24.14 2.01
CA GLU A 26 2.56 23.45 1.27
C GLU A 26 2.45 21.99 1.73
N PHE A 27 1.56 21.74 2.68
CA PHE A 27 1.24 20.38 3.12
C PHE A 27 0.39 19.65 2.07
N LYS A 28 0.70 18.39 1.83
CA LYS A 28 0.08 17.53 0.82
C LYS A 28 -0.93 16.57 1.46
N PRO A 29 -1.86 15.98 0.69
CA PRO A 29 -2.87 15.07 1.24
C PRO A 29 -2.31 13.86 2.02
N TRP A 30 -1.11 13.40 1.69
CA TRP A 30 -0.43 12.30 2.39
C TRP A 30 0.28 12.71 3.69
N HIS A 31 0.31 14.01 4.02
CA HIS A 31 0.83 14.58 5.27
C HIS A 31 -0.23 14.66 6.36
N LYS A 32 -1.40 14.06 6.18
CA LYS A 32 -2.50 14.09 7.15
C LYS A 32 -2.25 13.13 8.35
N PRO A 33 -2.68 13.45 9.58
CA PRO A 33 -2.55 12.55 10.74
C PRO A 33 -3.10 11.13 10.51
N ARG A 34 -4.24 10.99 9.82
CA ARG A 34 -4.81 9.67 9.47
C ARG A 34 -3.89 8.79 8.61
N LYS A 35 -3.10 9.42 7.72
CA LYS A 35 -2.13 8.70 6.89
C LYS A 35 -0.97 8.21 7.73
N GLN A 36 -0.54 9.00 8.71
CA GLN A 36 0.45 8.58 9.69
C GLN A 36 -0.05 7.41 10.56
N PHE A 37 -1.31 7.46 10.99
CA PHE A 37 -1.96 6.34 11.69
C PHE A 37 -1.92 5.05 10.85
N ILE A 38 -2.26 5.13 9.55
CA ILE A 38 -2.22 3.98 8.64
C ILE A 38 -0.79 3.45 8.47
N ARG A 39 0.21 4.32 8.29
CA ARG A 39 1.62 3.93 8.22
C ARG A 39 2.03 3.11 9.44
N ASP A 40 1.66 3.53 10.64
CA ASP A 40 1.99 2.85 11.89
C ASP A 40 1.18 1.57 12.11
N LYS A 41 -0.14 1.72 12.29
CA LYS A 41 -1.04 0.66 12.75
C LYS A 41 -1.41 -0.35 11.68
N GLN A 42 -1.18 -0.02 10.41
CA GLN A 42 -1.48 -0.93 9.31
C GLN A 42 -0.21 -1.39 8.62
N TRP A 43 0.50 -0.51 7.91
CA TRP A 43 1.60 -0.94 7.03
C TRP A 43 2.80 -1.46 7.83
N LEU A 44 3.30 -0.65 8.77
CA LEU A 44 4.47 -0.99 9.56
C LEU A 44 4.21 -2.18 10.48
N GLU A 45 3.03 -2.25 11.10
CA GLU A 45 2.68 -3.38 11.95
C GLU A 45 2.66 -4.71 11.17
N GLN A 46 2.04 -4.74 9.99
CA GLN A 46 2.03 -5.95 9.17
C GLN A 46 3.42 -6.29 8.64
N PHE A 47 4.21 -5.29 8.25
CA PHE A 47 5.61 -5.50 7.86
C PHE A 47 6.46 -6.11 8.99
N LYS A 48 6.33 -5.59 10.22
CA LYS A 48 6.98 -6.16 11.42
C LYS A 48 6.54 -7.59 11.73
N ARG A 49 5.27 -7.94 11.46
CA ARG A 49 4.75 -9.31 11.60
C ARG A 49 5.35 -10.24 10.54
N LEU A 50 5.42 -9.80 9.29
CA LEU A 50 6.04 -10.56 8.20
C LEU A 50 7.50 -10.89 8.50
N MET A 51 8.30 -9.88 8.86
CA MET A 51 9.72 -10.06 9.20
C MET A 51 9.97 -11.01 10.37
N GLY A 52 9.02 -11.07 11.32
CA GLY A 52 9.11 -11.95 12.48
C GLY A 52 8.63 -13.39 12.22
N SER A 53 8.19 -13.70 11.00
CA SER A 53 7.81 -15.07 10.62
C SER A 53 9.05 -15.97 10.53
N SER A 54 8.91 -17.24 10.94
CA SER A 54 9.99 -18.22 10.83
C SER A 54 10.48 -18.42 9.39
N LYS A 55 9.59 -18.24 8.40
CA LYS A 55 9.92 -18.30 6.97
C LYS A 55 10.91 -17.20 6.55
N TYR A 56 11.05 -16.13 7.33
CA TYR A 56 11.98 -15.04 7.09
C TYR A 56 13.29 -15.14 7.88
N ASN A 57 13.51 -16.20 8.68
CA ASN A 57 14.72 -16.30 9.50
C ASN A 57 16.00 -16.24 8.67
N ASN A 58 16.02 -16.92 7.51
CA ASN A 58 17.18 -17.00 6.62
C ASN A 58 17.18 -15.94 5.50
N ILE A 59 16.28 -14.95 5.56
CA ILE A 59 16.20 -13.86 4.59
C ILE A 59 16.93 -12.65 5.15
N ASP A 60 18.06 -12.27 4.55
CA ASP A 60 18.88 -11.16 5.06
C ASP A 60 18.36 -9.78 4.64
N SER A 61 17.48 -9.72 3.64
CA SER A 61 17.03 -8.47 3.05
C SER A 61 15.52 -8.46 2.78
N MET A 62 14.85 -7.39 3.21
CA MET A 62 13.44 -7.14 2.96
C MET A 62 13.31 -6.25 1.73
N ASN A 63 12.74 -6.76 0.63
CA ASN A 63 12.52 -5.98 -0.58
C ASN A 63 11.14 -5.31 -0.55
N TYR A 64 11.12 -4.00 -0.73
CA TYR A 64 9.94 -3.15 -0.77
C TYR A 64 9.69 -2.63 -2.19
N PHE A 65 8.44 -2.66 -2.64
CA PHE A 65 7.98 -1.88 -3.78
C PHE A 65 6.92 -0.88 -3.34
N GLY A 66 6.95 0.36 -3.84
CA GLY A 66 5.88 1.31 -3.54
C GLY A 66 5.76 2.49 -4.49
N LEU A 67 4.80 3.35 -4.17
CA LEU A 67 4.50 4.60 -4.89
C LEU A 67 4.79 5.82 -3.99
N PRO A 68 6.04 6.05 -3.58
CA PRO A 68 6.35 7.08 -2.60
C PRO A 68 6.16 8.49 -3.18
N GLY A 69 5.84 9.47 -2.33
CA GLY A 69 5.96 10.89 -2.66
C GLY A 69 7.41 11.38 -2.61
N GLY A 70 7.64 12.65 -2.97
CA GLY A 70 8.99 13.25 -3.02
C GLY A 70 9.74 13.26 -1.68
N ASP A 71 9.01 13.17 -0.57
CA ASP A 71 9.57 13.12 0.80
C ASP A 71 10.05 11.72 1.23
N LEU A 72 9.72 10.67 0.45
CA LEU A 72 9.99 9.28 0.79
C LEU A 72 9.51 8.86 2.20
N LEU A 73 8.44 9.50 2.71
CA LEU A 73 7.94 9.30 4.08
C LEU A 73 7.65 7.83 4.40
N ASP A 74 6.99 7.12 3.50
CA ASP A 74 6.61 5.72 3.71
C ASP A 74 7.83 4.83 3.90
N ILE A 75 8.87 5.04 3.08
CA ILE A 75 10.12 4.27 3.11
C ILE A 75 10.90 4.59 4.37
N ASN A 76 11.08 5.88 4.69
CA ASN A 76 11.76 6.31 5.90
C ASN A 76 11.05 5.79 7.17
N TYR A 77 9.72 5.84 7.19
CA TYR A 77 8.93 5.35 8.33
C TYR A 77 9.04 3.83 8.49
N ILE A 78 8.97 3.08 7.38
CA ILE A 78 9.16 1.62 7.40
C ILE A 78 10.59 1.26 7.83
N TYR A 79 11.58 1.98 7.33
CA TYR A 79 12.98 1.80 7.71
C TYR A 79 13.18 2.03 9.22
N GLU A 80 12.72 3.14 9.77
CA GLU A 80 12.84 3.43 11.20
C GLU A 80 12.10 2.39 12.05
N GLY A 81 10.89 2.02 11.62
CA GLY A 81 10.12 0.98 12.27
C GLY A 81 10.78 -0.40 12.22
N MET A 82 11.54 -0.70 11.15
CA MET A 82 12.33 -1.92 11.00
C MET A 82 13.51 -1.94 11.96
N ILE A 83 14.36 -0.91 11.96
CA ILE A 83 15.57 -0.88 12.79
C ILE A 83 15.24 -0.87 14.28
N ASN A 84 14.11 -0.25 14.66
CA ASN A 84 13.64 -0.20 16.04
C ASN A 84 12.91 -1.50 16.48
N SER A 85 12.64 -2.41 15.56
CA SER A 85 11.97 -3.68 15.85
C SER A 85 12.99 -4.78 16.16
N ARG A 86 12.85 -5.42 17.33
CA ARG A 86 13.62 -6.63 17.67
C ARG A 86 13.42 -7.78 16.67
N ARG A 87 12.30 -7.77 15.93
CA ARG A 87 11.99 -8.80 14.92
C ARG A 87 12.83 -8.67 13.65
N SER A 88 13.45 -7.52 13.41
CA SER A 88 14.23 -7.30 12.20
C SER A 88 15.62 -7.93 12.24
N GLY A 89 16.14 -8.30 13.40
CA GLY A 89 17.50 -8.83 13.54
C GLY A 89 18.53 -7.93 12.85
N SER A 90 19.39 -8.51 12.01
CA SER A 90 20.36 -7.81 11.15
C SER A 90 19.86 -7.54 9.73
N LYS A 91 18.56 -7.71 9.46
CA LYS A 91 18.01 -7.61 8.10
C LYS A 91 18.19 -6.21 7.53
N ARG A 92 18.42 -6.12 6.23
CA ARG A 92 18.51 -4.87 5.48
C ARG A 92 17.19 -4.59 4.77
N LEU A 93 16.96 -3.33 4.39
CA LEU A 93 15.81 -2.92 3.58
C LEU A 93 16.32 -2.55 2.18
N GLY A 94 15.86 -3.27 1.18
CA GLY A 94 15.95 -2.85 -0.21
C GLY A 94 14.63 -2.23 -0.64
N PHE A 95 14.64 -1.07 -1.29
CA PHE A 95 13.41 -0.47 -1.82
C PHE A 95 13.49 -0.11 -3.30
N HIS A 96 12.35 -0.24 -3.98
CA HIS A 96 12.13 0.21 -5.33
C HIS A 96 10.83 1.04 -5.37
N GLY A 97 10.92 2.29 -5.82
CA GLY A 97 9.75 3.17 -5.87
C GLY A 97 9.54 3.80 -7.23
N PHE A 98 8.28 3.99 -7.62
CA PHE A 98 7.91 4.79 -8.79
C PHE A 98 7.33 6.14 -8.38
N ILE A 99 7.79 7.19 -9.06
CA ILE A 99 7.26 8.56 -8.93
C ILE A 99 6.95 9.10 -10.32
N ASN A 100 5.72 9.53 -10.56
CA ASN A 100 5.31 10.07 -11.85
C ASN A 100 5.65 11.56 -12.02
N SER A 101 5.60 12.31 -10.92
CA SER A 101 5.78 13.76 -10.88
C SER A 101 7.25 14.12 -11.00
N SER A 102 7.59 14.99 -11.95
CA SER A 102 8.97 15.46 -12.13
C SER A 102 9.49 16.23 -10.93
N THR A 103 8.61 16.99 -10.26
CA THR A 103 8.97 17.78 -9.08
C THR A 103 9.19 16.88 -7.87
N ASP A 104 8.32 15.89 -7.67
CA ASP A 104 8.47 14.94 -6.57
C ASP A 104 9.67 14.02 -6.80
N PHE A 105 9.94 13.62 -8.05
CA PHE A 105 11.10 12.82 -8.38
C PHE A 105 12.40 13.56 -8.07
N ALA A 106 12.53 14.82 -8.50
CA ALA A 106 13.70 15.64 -8.19
C ALA A 106 13.89 15.83 -6.68
N LYS A 107 12.80 15.99 -5.93
CA LYS A 107 12.86 16.04 -4.46
C LYS A 107 13.31 14.70 -3.86
N ALA A 108 12.75 13.60 -4.35
CA ALA A 108 13.09 12.26 -3.91
C ALA A 108 14.55 11.91 -4.17
N GLU A 109 15.17 12.39 -5.25
CA GLU A 109 16.61 12.17 -5.51
C GLU A 109 17.49 12.78 -4.41
N GLY A 110 17.11 13.95 -3.88
CA GLY A 110 17.77 14.57 -2.74
C GLY A 110 17.63 13.76 -1.45
N GLU A 111 16.41 13.30 -1.14
CA GLU A 111 16.15 12.46 0.03
C GLU A 111 16.73 11.05 -0.11
N LEU A 112 16.82 10.53 -1.33
CA LEU A 112 17.38 9.21 -1.65
C LEU A 112 18.86 9.13 -1.25
N SER A 113 19.62 10.20 -1.46
CA SER A 113 21.03 10.23 -1.06
C SER A 113 21.17 10.06 0.45
N LYS A 114 20.34 10.74 1.24
CA LYS A 114 20.35 10.65 2.71
C LYS A 114 19.97 9.26 3.21
N ILE A 115 18.95 8.64 2.62
CA ILE A 115 18.49 7.32 3.07
C ILE A 115 19.48 6.22 2.68
N LEU A 116 20.17 6.33 1.53
CA LEU A 116 21.16 5.34 1.09
C LEU A 116 22.40 5.29 1.99
N ASP A 117 22.73 6.37 2.70
CA ASP A 117 23.84 6.43 3.65
C ASP A 117 23.57 5.64 4.95
N ASN A 118 22.33 5.16 5.16
CA ASN A 118 21.98 4.37 6.32
C ASN A 118 22.52 2.93 6.24
N GLU A 119 23.14 2.44 7.31
CA GLU A 119 23.86 1.15 7.37
C GLU A 119 23.02 -0.08 6.94
N ARG A 120 21.71 -0.05 7.19
CA ARG A 120 20.79 -1.18 6.93
C ARG A 120 19.92 -0.98 5.70
N ILE A 121 20.32 -0.12 4.78
CA ILE A 121 19.73 0.00 3.46
C ILE A 121 20.57 -0.79 2.44
N GLU A 122 19.91 -1.45 1.50
CA GLU A 122 20.59 -2.09 0.36
C GLU A 122 21.02 -1.05 -0.67
N GLY A 123 22.28 -1.14 -1.13
CA GLY A 123 22.81 -0.21 -2.13
C GLY A 123 22.12 -0.31 -3.51
N LYS A 124 21.37 -1.38 -3.78
CA LYS A 124 20.53 -1.51 -4.98
C LYS A 124 19.21 -0.71 -4.91
N SER A 125 18.92 -0.09 -3.75
CA SER A 125 17.67 0.64 -3.55
C SER A 125 17.59 1.86 -4.47
N LYS A 126 16.42 2.11 -5.04
CA LYS A 126 16.26 3.16 -6.04
C LYS A 126 14.83 3.69 -6.11
N ILE A 127 14.74 4.94 -6.55
CA ILE A 127 13.49 5.56 -6.98
C ILE A 127 13.62 5.86 -8.46
N GLU A 128 12.58 5.58 -9.24
CA GLU A 128 12.57 5.79 -10.68
C GLU A 128 11.35 6.58 -11.12
N LYS A 129 11.54 7.35 -12.19
CA LYS A 129 10.50 8.19 -12.75
C LYS A 129 9.66 7.41 -13.76
N PHE A 130 8.60 6.77 -13.26
CA PHE A 130 7.62 6.05 -14.07
C PHE A 130 6.20 6.30 -13.54
N ASN A 131 5.20 6.18 -14.42
CA ASN A 131 3.83 6.00 -13.97
C ASN A 131 3.63 4.54 -13.58
N PHE A 132 2.77 4.27 -12.60
CA PHE A 132 2.40 2.88 -12.28
C PHE A 132 1.78 2.19 -13.50
N GLU A 133 0.99 2.93 -14.28
CA GLU A 133 0.33 2.50 -15.51
C GLU A 133 1.31 2.02 -16.61
N ASP A 134 2.59 2.38 -16.53
CA ASP A 134 3.61 1.90 -17.47
C ASP A 134 3.85 0.38 -17.34
N LEU A 135 3.42 -0.24 -16.23
CA LEU A 135 3.44 -1.69 -16.01
C LEU A 135 2.35 -2.43 -16.80
N MET A 136 1.40 -1.74 -17.42
CA MET A 136 0.41 -2.35 -18.32
C MET A 136 1.10 -3.05 -19.50
N LYS A 137 2.21 -2.48 -20.00
CA LYS A 137 2.99 -3.01 -21.12
C LYS A 137 4.13 -3.89 -20.57
N ARG A 138 4.00 -5.21 -20.71
CA ARG A 138 5.00 -6.19 -20.21
C ARG A 138 6.40 -6.08 -20.84
N ASN A 139 6.59 -5.22 -21.84
CA ASN A 139 7.87 -4.93 -22.48
C ASN A 139 8.35 -3.49 -22.24
N SER A 140 7.72 -2.73 -21.33
CA SER A 140 8.13 -1.38 -20.99
C SER A 140 9.43 -1.36 -20.18
N ASP A 141 10.12 -0.22 -20.18
CA ASP A 141 11.29 0.00 -19.33
C ASP A 141 10.93 -0.15 -17.85
N ALA A 142 9.79 0.38 -17.42
CA ALA A 142 9.27 0.20 -16.07
C ALA A 142 9.22 -1.28 -15.67
N TRP A 143 8.76 -2.14 -16.58
CA TRP A 143 8.70 -3.59 -16.34
C TRP A 143 10.08 -4.24 -16.26
N ILE A 144 11.03 -3.83 -17.09
CA ILE A 144 12.42 -4.26 -17.02
C ILE A 144 13.01 -3.91 -15.65
N ARG A 145 12.72 -2.70 -15.15
CA ARG A 145 13.22 -2.24 -13.86
C ARG A 145 12.65 -3.00 -12.68
N VAL A 146 11.35 -3.30 -12.69
CA VAL A 146 10.67 -4.16 -11.69
C VAL A 146 11.33 -5.54 -11.67
N LYS A 147 11.51 -6.17 -12.83
CA LYS A 147 12.16 -7.49 -12.93
C LYS A 147 13.60 -7.50 -12.43
N ASN A 148 14.37 -6.47 -12.76
CA ASN A 148 15.79 -6.38 -12.40
C ASN A 148 16.01 -6.17 -10.89
N PHE A 149 15.06 -5.58 -10.17
CA PHE A 149 15.17 -5.42 -8.73
C PHE A 149 15.00 -6.76 -7.98
N GLY A 150 14.13 -7.62 -8.51
CA GLY A 150 13.85 -8.96 -8.02
C GLY A 150 12.45 -9.10 -7.43
N GLU A 151 12.32 -10.06 -6.54
CA GLU A 151 11.07 -10.36 -5.81
C GLU A 151 10.85 -9.37 -4.66
N TYR A 152 9.59 -9.02 -4.42
CA TYR A 152 9.20 -8.14 -3.32
C TYR A 152 8.62 -8.92 -2.16
N HIS A 153 8.90 -8.48 -0.93
CA HIS A 153 8.28 -9.02 0.28
C HIS A 153 7.14 -8.13 0.76
N PHE A 154 7.23 -6.82 0.48
CA PHE A 154 6.25 -5.81 0.87
C PHE A 154 5.96 -4.88 -0.32
N ILE A 155 4.78 -4.97 -0.90
CA ILE A 155 4.32 -4.11 -2.00
C ILE A 155 3.29 -3.13 -1.42
N ASN A 156 3.53 -1.82 -1.49
CA ASN A 156 2.62 -0.78 -1.00
C ASN A 156 2.19 0.18 -2.11
N LEU A 157 0.99 -0.04 -2.64
CA LEU A 157 0.39 0.77 -3.68
C LEU A 157 -0.55 1.80 -3.05
N ASP A 158 -0.01 2.96 -2.69
CA ASP A 158 -0.79 4.10 -2.18
C ASP A 158 -1.25 5.00 -3.33
N PHE A 159 -2.41 4.70 -3.90
CA PHE A 159 -3.05 5.52 -4.90
C PHE A 159 -3.73 6.73 -4.24
N CYS A 160 -3.27 7.93 -4.59
CA CYS A 160 -3.92 9.17 -4.16
C CYS A 160 -5.34 9.34 -4.75
N ASN A 161 -5.62 8.63 -5.85
CA ASN A 161 -6.88 8.67 -6.58
C ASN A 161 -7.47 7.25 -6.69
N ASN A 162 -8.57 7.13 -7.45
CA ASN A 162 -9.24 5.86 -7.67
C ASN A 162 -8.42 4.92 -8.58
N VAL A 163 -8.27 3.67 -8.14
CA VAL A 163 -7.63 2.56 -8.87
C VAL A 163 -8.49 2.02 -10.01
N MET A 164 -9.79 2.34 -10.05
CA MET A 164 -10.79 1.85 -11.00
C MET A 164 -10.67 2.50 -12.39
N SER A 165 -9.47 2.43 -12.95
CA SER A 165 -9.20 2.68 -14.36
C SER A 165 -8.67 1.41 -15.02
N TYR A 166 -8.92 1.23 -16.32
CA TYR A 166 -8.47 0.04 -17.04
C TYR A 166 -6.94 -0.11 -16.97
N ASN A 167 -6.22 1.00 -17.15
CA ASN A 167 -4.76 1.00 -17.16
C ASN A 167 -4.18 0.63 -15.79
N THR A 168 -4.75 1.18 -14.72
CA THR A 168 -4.27 0.93 -13.34
C THR A 168 -4.59 -0.51 -12.92
N LEU A 169 -5.82 -1.00 -13.15
CA LEU A 169 -6.19 -2.38 -12.85
C LEU A 169 -5.36 -3.39 -13.65
N MET A 170 -5.10 -3.12 -14.94
CA MET A 170 -4.26 -4.01 -15.77
C MET A 170 -2.78 -4.01 -15.33
N SER A 171 -2.28 -2.86 -14.88
CA SER A 171 -0.92 -2.73 -14.33
C SER A 171 -0.78 -3.48 -13.00
N MET A 172 -1.77 -3.37 -12.12
CA MET A 172 -1.86 -4.15 -10.89
C MET A 172 -1.98 -5.65 -11.19
N TYR A 173 -2.83 -6.04 -12.13
CA TYR A 173 -2.95 -7.44 -12.56
C TYR A 173 -1.60 -8.00 -13.03
N ASN A 174 -0.88 -7.28 -13.90
CA ASN A 174 0.43 -7.71 -14.37
C ASN A 174 1.43 -7.85 -13.22
N LEU A 175 1.48 -6.88 -12.30
CA LEU A 175 2.35 -6.92 -11.13
C LEU A 175 2.04 -8.13 -10.23
N LEU A 176 0.76 -8.38 -9.95
CA LEU A 176 0.30 -9.53 -9.16
C LEU A 176 0.61 -10.86 -9.85
N ASP A 177 0.38 -10.96 -11.15
CA ASP A 177 0.69 -12.16 -11.94
C ASP A 177 2.20 -12.47 -11.90
N TYR A 178 3.06 -11.45 -12.07
CA TYR A 178 4.50 -11.60 -11.94
C TYR A 178 4.92 -12.05 -10.55
N GLN A 179 4.39 -11.37 -9.52
CA GLN A 179 4.75 -11.63 -8.14
C GLN A 179 4.33 -13.04 -7.70
N MET A 180 3.13 -13.49 -8.07
CA MET A 180 2.63 -14.84 -7.79
C MET A 180 3.38 -15.93 -8.57
N GLN A 181 3.97 -15.61 -9.73
CA GLN A 181 4.80 -16.56 -10.47
C GLN A 181 6.21 -16.71 -9.89
N LYS A 182 6.70 -15.69 -9.17
CA LYS A 182 8.09 -15.65 -8.67
C LYS A 182 8.20 -16.04 -7.21
N VAL A 183 7.30 -15.57 -6.35
CA VAL A 183 7.39 -15.79 -4.92
C VAL A 183 6.54 -16.99 -4.50
N VAL A 184 7.23 -18.12 -4.29
CA VAL A 184 6.69 -19.37 -3.76
C VAL A 184 7.49 -19.74 -2.51
N GLY A 185 6.87 -20.42 -1.54
CA GLY A 185 7.50 -20.83 -0.28
C GLY A 185 7.60 -19.72 0.78
N LEU A 186 7.46 -18.46 0.37
CA LEU A 186 7.52 -17.29 1.26
C LEU A 186 6.21 -16.50 1.24
N PRO A 187 5.66 -16.11 2.40
CA PRO A 187 4.53 -15.20 2.42
C PRO A 187 5.01 -13.80 2.01
N TRP A 188 4.17 -13.02 1.32
CA TRP A 188 4.45 -11.63 0.98
C TRP A 188 3.19 -10.78 1.13
N LEU A 189 3.37 -9.47 1.27
CA LEU A 189 2.30 -8.53 1.55
C LEU A 189 2.02 -7.62 0.36
N LEU A 190 0.73 -7.39 0.11
CA LEU A 190 0.21 -6.36 -0.77
C LEU A 190 -0.63 -5.39 0.06
N CYS A 191 -0.21 -4.14 0.11
CA CYS A 191 -0.97 -3.02 0.63
C CYS A 191 -1.53 -2.22 -0.54
N ILE A 192 -2.83 -1.92 -0.50
CA ILE A 192 -3.49 -1.06 -1.48
C ILE A 192 -4.23 0.01 -0.71
N THR A 193 -3.92 1.27 -0.98
CA THR A 193 -4.75 2.39 -0.55
C THR A 193 -5.29 3.08 -1.80
N THR A 194 -6.61 3.29 -1.86
CA THR A 194 -7.27 3.86 -3.04
C THR A 194 -8.55 4.56 -2.65
N ARG A 195 -8.94 5.54 -3.46
CA ARG A 195 -10.30 6.07 -3.42
C ARG A 195 -11.25 5.06 -4.08
N LEU A 196 -12.42 4.82 -3.50
CA LEU A 196 -13.50 4.05 -4.09
C LEU A 196 -14.73 4.97 -4.09
N ASN A 197 -15.13 5.41 -5.27
CA ASN A 197 -16.38 6.15 -5.45
C ASN A 197 -16.89 6.01 -6.89
N LYS A 198 -18.16 6.36 -7.08
CA LYS A 198 -18.83 6.32 -8.39
C LYS A 198 -18.21 7.29 -9.39
N ASP A 199 -17.98 8.54 -8.98
CA ASP A 199 -17.61 9.66 -9.86
C ASP A 199 -16.29 9.46 -10.61
N SER A 200 -15.40 8.62 -10.08
CA SER A 200 -14.09 8.35 -10.69
C SER A 200 -13.96 6.94 -11.26
N THR A 201 -15.05 6.17 -11.30
CA THR A 201 -15.09 4.82 -11.88
C THR A 201 -15.70 4.88 -13.28
N THR A 202 -15.13 4.16 -14.24
CA THR A 202 -15.70 4.09 -15.60
C THR A 202 -16.80 3.04 -15.69
N ASP A 203 -17.87 3.30 -16.46
CA ASP A 203 -18.98 2.36 -16.71
C ASP A 203 -18.50 0.95 -17.13
N SER A 204 -17.42 0.89 -17.92
CA SER A 204 -16.84 -0.38 -18.37
C SER A 204 -16.28 -1.26 -17.24
N ILE A 205 -15.85 -0.63 -16.14
CA ILE A 205 -15.34 -1.32 -14.94
C ILE A 205 -16.50 -1.67 -14.04
N VAL A 206 -17.49 -0.78 -13.92
CA VAL A 206 -18.74 -1.06 -13.19
C VAL A 206 -19.38 -2.35 -13.69
N ALA A 207 -19.56 -2.52 -15.01
CA ALA A 207 -20.13 -3.74 -15.58
C ALA A 207 -19.33 -5.03 -15.25
N LYS A 208 -18.01 -4.92 -15.12
CA LYS A 208 -17.18 -6.06 -14.69
C LYS A 208 -17.36 -6.36 -13.20
N PHE A 209 -17.56 -5.33 -12.39
CA PHE A 209 -17.80 -5.47 -10.96
C PHE A 209 -19.20 -6.03 -10.68
N GLU A 210 -20.19 -5.69 -11.50
CA GLU A 210 -21.50 -6.34 -11.50
C GLU A 210 -21.38 -7.85 -11.74
N THR A 211 -20.55 -8.24 -12.69
CA THR A 211 -20.29 -9.67 -12.95
C THR A 211 -19.72 -10.33 -11.70
N ILE A 212 -18.75 -9.69 -11.03
CA ILE A 212 -18.11 -10.22 -9.81
C ILE A 212 -19.14 -10.39 -8.68
N ILE A 213 -19.98 -9.38 -8.40
CA ILE A 213 -20.94 -9.45 -7.30
C ILE A 213 -22.05 -10.46 -7.60
N ASN A 214 -22.55 -10.51 -8.84
CA ASN A 214 -23.60 -11.46 -9.25
C ASN A 214 -23.08 -12.91 -9.21
N GLU A 215 -21.86 -13.17 -9.69
CA GLU A 215 -21.25 -14.49 -9.57
C GLU A 215 -21.07 -14.91 -8.10
N SER A 216 -20.69 -13.97 -7.24
CA SER A 216 -20.52 -14.23 -5.81
C SER A 216 -21.84 -14.57 -5.14
N LEU A 217 -22.91 -13.80 -5.41
CA LEU A 217 -24.26 -14.05 -4.93
C LEU A 217 -24.88 -15.34 -5.52
N GLY A 218 -24.39 -15.81 -6.66
CA GLY A 218 -24.79 -17.09 -7.25
C GLY A 218 -24.26 -18.33 -6.52
N THR A 219 -23.32 -18.17 -5.57
CA THR A 219 -22.80 -19.27 -4.74
C THR A 219 -23.39 -19.21 -3.34
N GLU A 220 -24.01 -20.29 -2.86
CA GLU A 220 -24.71 -20.30 -1.55
C GLU A 220 -23.80 -19.84 -0.39
N GLN A 221 -22.55 -20.30 -0.37
CA GLN A 221 -21.58 -19.92 0.65
C GLN A 221 -21.33 -18.41 0.71
N LEU A 222 -21.06 -17.77 -0.44
CA LEU A 222 -20.76 -16.34 -0.47
C LEU A 222 -22.03 -15.51 -0.36
N LYS A 223 -23.16 -15.99 -0.89
CA LYS A 223 -24.47 -15.38 -0.72
C LYS A 223 -24.81 -15.22 0.76
N CYS A 224 -24.80 -16.31 1.53
CA CYS A 224 -25.05 -16.25 2.97
C CYS A 224 -24.06 -15.32 3.67
N LYS A 225 -22.81 -15.31 3.23
CA LYS A 225 -21.78 -14.46 3.85
C LYS A 225 -21.97 -12.97 3.54
N ILE A 226 -22.35 -12.63 2.32
CA ILE A 226 -22.68 -11.25 1.93
C ILE A 226 -23.95 -10.80 2.65
N GLU A 227 -24.96 -11.64 2.76
CA GLU A 227 -26.16 -11.36 3.56
C GLU A 227 -25.83 -11.08 5.04
N GLU A 228 -24.99 -11.92 5.66
CA GLU A 228 -24.55 -11.77 7.05
C GLU A 228 -23.74 -10.48 7.28
N CYS A 229 -22.79 -10.20 6.39
CA CYS A 229 -21.79 -9.14 6.57
C CYS A 229 -22.23 -7.78 6.01
N PHE A 230 -23.09 -7.78 4.99
CA PHE A 230 -23.42 -6.64 4.13
C PHE A 230 -24.89 -6.72 3.69
N SER A 231 -25.81 -6.72 4.67
CA SER A 231 -27.24 -6.89 4.44
C SER A 231 -27.83 -5.88 3.45
N GLU A 232 -27.33 -4.64 3.43
CA GLU A 232 -27.76 -3.60 2.49
C GLU A 232 -27.39 -3.94 1.04
N VAL A 233 -26.15 -4.39 0.80
CA VAL A 233 -25.70 -4.90 -0.51
C VAL A 233 -26.53 -6.10 -0.93
N TYR A 234 -26.72 -7.06 -0.03
CA TYR A 234 -27.53 -8.24 -0.32
C TYR A 234 -28.98 -7.85 -0.70
N THR A 235 -29.59 -6.95 0.06
CA THR A 235 -30.96 -6.49 -0.18
C THR A 235 -31.07 -5.80 -1.54
N TYR A 236 -30.11 -4.94 -1.87
CA TYR A 236 -30.08 -4.23 -3.16
C TYR A 236 -30.07 -5.18 -4.36
N PHE A 237 -29.25 -6.23 -4.32
CA PHE A 237 -29.16 -7.20 -5.42
C PHE A 237 -30.22 -8.31 -5.37
N SER A 238 -30.89 -8.51 -4.24
CA SER A 238 -31.93 -9.54 -4.08
C SER A 238 -33.34 -9.04 -4.42
N ASP A 239 -33.53 -7.74 -4.58
CA ASP A 239 -34.82 -7.18 -4.96
C ASP A 239 -35.13 -7.55 -6.43
N GLU A 240 -36.22 -8.30 -6.65
CA GLU A 240 -36.61 -8.89 -7.95
C GLU A 240 -37.06 -7.85 -8.99
N SER A 241 -36.84 -6.56 -8.74
CA SER A 241 -37.17 -5.47 -9.68
C SER A 241 -36.16 -5.33 -10.82
N ASP A 242 -35.85 -6.44 -11.51
CA ASP A 242 -35.28 -6.60 -12.87
C ASP A 242 -34.11 -5.68 -13.33
N ASN A 243 -33.46 -4.90 -12.46
CA ASN A 243 -32.40 -3.96 -12.87
C ASN A 243 -31.55 -3.43 -11.70
N SER A 244 -31.08 -4.31 -10.80
CA SER A 244 -30.08 -3.95 -9.78
C SER A 244 -28.70 -3.75 -10.42
N ASP A 245 -28.55 -2.61 -11.12
CA ASP A 245 -27.32 -2.13 -11.75
C ASP A 245 -26.53 -1.28 -10.75
N ILE A 246 -25.22 -1.51 -10.62
CA ILE A 246 -24.35 -0.72 -9.74
C ILE A 246 -24.41 0.78 -10.08
N ASN A 247 -24.59 1.15 -11.34
CA ASN A 247 -24.80 2.53 -11.79
C ASN A 247 -26.13 3.13 -11.30
N GLY A 248 -27.10 2.31 -10.93
CA GLY A 248 -28.36 2.73 -10.33
C GLY A 248 -28.25 3.11 -8.86
N VAL A 249 -27.13 2.81 -8.20
CA VAL A 249 -26.92 3.13 -6.78
C VAL A 249 -26.68 4.62 -6.61
N GLU A 250 -27.58 5.30 -5.89
CA GLU A 250 -27.46 6.72 -5.52
C GLU A 250 -26.78 6.92 -4.16
N ASP A 251 -26.91 5.94 -3.26
CA ASP A 251 -26.29 5.99 -1.94
C ASP A 251 -24.76 5.80 -2.05
N LYS A 252 -24.02 6.85 -1.67
CA LYS A 252 -22.55 6.90 -1.71
C LYS A 252 -21.89 5.82 -0.83
N CYS A 253 -22.44 5.56 0.35
CA CYS A 253 -21.90 4.54 1.26
C CYS A 253 -22.09 3.15 0.67
N LEU A 254 -23.27 2.88 0.11
CA LEU A 254 -23.60 1.60 -0.51
C LEU A 254 -22.71 1.34 -1.73
N ILE A 255 -22.56 2.31 -2.63
CA ILE A 255 -21.68 2.14 -3.82
C ILE A 255 -20.22 1.91 -3.40
N ASN A 256 -19.70 2.66 -2.41
CA ASN A 256 -18.33 2.48 -1.94
C ASN A 256 -18.14 1.07 -1.34
N GLN A 257 -19.14 0.56 -0.62
CA GLN A 257 -19.14 -0.79 -0.07
C GLN A 257 -19.17 -1.87 -1.16
N ILE A 258 -20.01 -1.70 -2.19
CA ILE A 258 -20.06 -2.62 -3.34
C ILE A 258 -18.70 -2.65 -4.07
N LEU A 259 -18.13 -1.48 -4.38
CA LEU A 259 -16.83 -1.37 -5.05
C LEU A 259 -15.71 -2.00 -4.20
N GLN A 260 -15.75 -1.81 -2.87
CA GLN A 260 -14.82 -2.43 -1.93
C GLN A 260 -14.88 -3.95 -1.98
N ILE A 261 -16.09 -4.52 -1.91
CA ILE A 261 -16.30 -5.97 -1.97
C ILE A 261 -15.76 -6.51 -3.30
N CYS A 262 -16.13 -5.89 -4.43
CA CYS A 262 -15.72 -6.34 -5.76
C CYS A 262 -14.20 -6.31 -5.95
N LEU A 263 -13.52 -5.25 -5.52
CA LEU A 263 -12.06 -5.14 -5.62
C LEU A 263 -11.35 -6.27 -4.86
N VAL A 264 -11.82 -6.53 -3.63
CA VAL A 264 -11.23 -7.55 -2.76
C VAL A 264 -11.49 -8.95 -3.33
N LEU A 265 -12.73 -9.24 -3.74
CA LEU A 265 -13.08 -10.54 -4.31
C LEU A 265 -12.33 -10.81 -5.62
N TRP A 266 -12.13 -9.80 -6.47
CA TRP A 266 -11.32 -9.94 -7.68
C TRP A 266 -9.87 -10.35 -7.38
N ILE A 267 -9.20 -9.68 -6.43
CA ILE A 267 -7.84 -10.03 -6.01
C ILE A 267 -7.77 -11.46 -5.48
N LEU A 268 -8.73 -11.86 -4.63
CA LEU A 268 -8.79 -13.20 -4.06
C LEU A 268 -9.05 -14.26 -5.13
N LYS A 269 -9.95 -14.00 -6.08
CA LYS A 269 -10.25 -14.91 -7.19
C LYS A 269 -9.01 -15.17 -8.04
N GLU A 270 -8.28 -14.12 -8.40
CA GLU A 270 -7.04 -14.24 -9.18
C GLU A 270 -5.95 -15.03 -8.45
N ALA A 271 -5.91 -14.93 -7.12
CA ALA A 271 -4.99 -15.69 -6.28
C ALA A 271 -5.39 -17.16 -6.17
N ALA A 272 -6.68 -17.45 -5.94
CA ALA A 272 -7.22 -18.81 -5.88
C ALA A 272 -6.94 -19.57 -7.19
N LEU A 273 -7.14 -18.93 -8.35
CA LEU A 273 -6.83 -19.51 -9.67
C LEU A 273 -5.36 -19.93 -9.82
N ARG A 274 -4.45 -19.40 -8.99
CA ARG A 274 -3.01 -19.72 -8.99
C ARG A 274 -2.61 -20.54 -7.77
N ASN A 275 -3.58 -21.06 -7.00
CA ASN A 275 -3.39 -21.81 -5.76
C ASN A 275 -2.58 -21.04 -4.71
N PHE A 276 -2.83 -19.75 -4.57
CA PHE A 276 -2.36 -18.95 -3.45
C PHE A 276 -3.41 -18.93 -2.33
N ASN A 277 -2.97 -19.22 -1.11
CA ASN A 277 -3.74 -18.89 0.08
C ASN A 277 -3.56 -17.39 0.37
N VAL A 278 -4.67 -16.65 0.47
CA VAL A 278 -4.63 -15.22 0.72
C VAL A 278 -5.47 -14.88 1.94
N THR A 279 -4.89 -14.12 2.87
CA THR A 279 -5.62 -13.56 4.01
C THR A 279 -5.66 -12.04 3.92
N LEU A 280 -6.85 -11.45 4.01
CA LEU A 280 -6.99 -10.02 4.29
C LEU A 280 -6.64 -9.76 5.78
N LYS A 281 -5.42 -9.28 6.04
CA LYS A 281 -4.90 -9.08 7.41
C LYS A 281 -5.46 -7.81 8.06
N SER A 282 -5.69 -6.76 7.28
CA SER A 282 -6.21 -5.48 7.76
C SER A 282 -7.06 -4.78 6.70
N SER A 283 -8.08 -4.06 7.14
CA SER A 283 -8.93 -3.19 6.33
C SER A 283 -9.24 -1.94 7.15
N MET A 284 -8.94 -0.77 6.59
CA MET A 284 -9.21 0.54 7.18
C MET A 284 -9.89 1.44 6.15
N LYS A 285 -10.72 2.37 6.60
CA LYS A 285 -11.33 3.40 5.77
C LYS A 285 -11.24 4.77 6.41
N TYR A 286 -11.27 5.81 5.60
CA TYR A 286 -11.31 7.20 6.00
C TYR A 286 -11.82 8.07 4.85
N SER A 287 -12.15 9.32 5.13
CA SER A 287 -12.62 10.29 4.13
C SER A 287 -11.44 11.11 3.61
N VAL A 288 -11.42 11.46 2.31
CA VAL A 288 -10.40 12.39 1.80
C VAL A 288 -10.45 13.72 2.55
N ASP A 289 -11.65 14.20 2.86
CA ASP A 289 -11.94 15.43 3.60
C ASP A 289 -12.88 15.14 4.77
N LEU A 290 -12.68 15.75 5.95
CA LEU A 290 -13.62 15.60 7.07
C LEU A 290 -14.85 16.49 6.96
N PHE A 291 -14.81 17.51 6.09
CA PHE A 291 -16.00 18.29 5.76
C PHE A 291 -17.02 17.44 4.98
N GLU A 292 -16.55 16.46 4.20
CA GLU A 292 -17.36 15.51 3.42
C GLU A 292 -17.06 14.06 3.84
N ARG A 293 -17.82 13.56 4.80
CA ARG A 293 -17.57 12.25 5.46
C ARG A 293 -18.08 11.05 4.66
N ASP A 294 -17.58 10.90 3.44
CA ASP A 294 -17.98 9.84 2.52
C ASP A 294 -17.26 8.49 2.79
N ALA A 295 -16.24 8.48 3.65
CA ALA A 295 -15.40 7.31 3.95
C ALA A 295 -14.90 6.59 2.68
N ASP A 296 -14.49 7.38 1.69
CA ASP A 296 -14.23 7.00 0.31
C ASP A 296 -12.78 6.56 0.04
N MET A 297 -11.88 6.69 1.01
CA MET A 297 -10.54 6.10 0.95
C MET A 297 -10.50 4.80 1.71
N HIS A 298 -10.07 3.74 1.05
CA HIS A 298 -9.93 2.42 1.63
C HIS A 298 -8.47 1.98 1.58
N SER A 299 -8.01 1.33 2.66
CA SER A 299 -6.67 0.78 2.79
C SER A 299 -6.71 -0.67 3.23
N PHE A 300 -6.18 -1.55 2.38
CA PHE A 300 -6.21 -3.00 2.54
C PHE A 300 -4.80 -3.55 2.73
N VAL A 301 -4.67 -4.63 3.49
CA VAL A 301 -3.44 -5.43 3.55
C VAL A 301 -3.74 -6.89 3.35
N PHE A 302 -3.27 -7.43 2.23
CA PHE A 302 -3.34 -8.84 1.88
C PHE A 302 -2.01 -9.52 2.19
N CYS A 303 -2.07 -10.75 2.69
CA CYS A 303 -0.92 -11.63 2.82
C CYS A 303 -1.14 -12.82 1.88
N PHE A 304 -0.25 -12.97 0.91
CA PHE A 304 -0.25 -14.05 -0.05
C PHE A 304 0.76 -15.10 0.38
N GLU A 305 0.40 -16.37 0.28
CA GLU A 305 1.27 -17.49 0.60
C GLU A 305 0.94 -18.68 -0.30
N LYS A 306 1.98 -19.30 -0.86
CA LYS A 306 1.88 -20.55 -1.60
C LYS A 306 3.00 -21.46 -1.16
N GLU A 307 2.66 -22.66 -0.75
CA GLU A 307 3.66 -23.65 -0.37
C GLU A 307 4.45 -24.13 -1.59
N GLU A 308 5.72 -24.49 -1.37
CA GLU A 308 6.52 -25.12 -2.41
C GLU A 308 5.95 -26.49 -2.75
N THR A 309 5.73 -26.73 -4.04
CA THR A 309 5.29 -28.03 -4.54
C THR A 309 6.43 -28.70 -5.28
N VAL A 310 6.63 -29.99 -5.02
CA VAL A 310 7.60 -30.80 -5.75
C VAL A 310 6.93 -31.31 -7.03
N ILE A 311 7.49 -30.96 -8.19
CA ILE A 311 7.04 -31.50 -9.47
C ILE A 311 7.52 -32.96 -9.56
N PRO A 312 6.63 -33.93 -9.85
CA PRO A 312 7.01 -35.32 -9.98
C PRO A 312 8.05 -35.52 -11.09
N ASP A 313 9.06 -36.35 -10.84
CA ASP A 313 9.94 -36.80 -11.89
C ASP A 313 9.21 -37.75 -12.83
N CYS A 314 8.88 -37.27 -14.03
CA CYS A 314 8.17 -38.04 -15.04
C CYS A 314 8.90 -39.32 -15.47
N LEU A 315 10.22 -39.44 -15.22
CA LEU A 315 11.02 -40.62 -15.54
C LEU A 315 11.26 -41.53 -14.33
N GLY A 316 10.80 -41.14 -13.13
CA GLY A 316 10.84 -41.95 -11.92
C GLY A 316 12.25 -42.22 -11.36
N LEU A 317 13.22 -41.36 -11.66
CA LEU A 317 14.59 -41.44 -11.13
C LEU A 317 14.70 -40.78 -9.75
N ALA A 318 13.97 -39.69 -9.51
CA ALA A 318 13.80 -39.08 -8.20
C ALA A 318 12.52 -39.63 -7.54
N GLY A 319 12.66 -40.21 -6.35
CA GLY A 319 11.63 -41.02 -5.70
C GLY A 319 10.27 -40.34 -5.41
N GLU A 320 9.30 -41.20 -5.09
CA GLU A 320 7.89 -40.91 -4.90
C GLU A 320 7.60 -40.37 -3.48
N ASN A 321 7.58 -39.05 -3.32
CA ASN A 321 6.79 -38.44 -2.25
C ASN A 321 6.17 -37.17 -2.83
N ILE A 322 5.01 -37.36 -3.47
CA ILE A 322 4.22 -36.29 -4.05
C ILE A 322 3.21 -35.87 -2.97
N PRO A 323 3.30 -34.66 -2.40
CA PRO A 323 2.24 -34.13 -1.57
C PRO A 323 0.97 -33.99 -2.40
N GLU A 324 -0.19 -34.38 -1.88
CA GLU A 324 -1.48 -34.04 -2.50
C GLU A 324 -1.60 -32.51 -2.57
N ILE A 325 -1.73 -31.99 -3.79
CA ILE A 325 -2.03 -30.58 -4.03
C ILE A 325 -3.55 -30.43 -3.91
N ASN A 326 -4.01 -29.91 -2.78
CA ASN A 326 -5.38 -29.46 -2.66
C ASN A 326 -5.49 -28.08 -3.31
N ASP A 327 -6.32 -27.97 -4.35
CA ASP A 327 -6.64 -26.67 -4.95
C ASP A 327 -7.26 -25.76 -3.88
N ILE A 328 -6.92 -24.48 -3.94
CA ILE A 328 -7.48 -23.48 -3.02
C ILE A 328 -8.88 -23.13 -3.51
N ASP A 329 -9.89 -23.56 -2.75
CA ASP A 329 -11.27 -23.15 -3.01
C ASP A 329 -11.45 -21.65 -2.74
N PHE A 330 -12.05 -20.95 -3.71
CA PHE A 330 -12.28 -19.50 -3.62
C PHE A 330 -13.15 -19.13 -2.40
N GLY A 331 -14.18 -19.94 -2.09
CA GLY A 331 -15.05 -19.71 -0.94
C GLY A 331 -14.28 -19.70 0.38
N THR A 332 -13.31 -20.61 0.54
CA THR A 332 -12.50 -20.71 1.77
C THR A 332 -11.65 -19.47 2.08
N ILE A 333 -11.18 -18.74 1.07
CA ILE A 333 -10.42 -17.49 1.27
C ILE A 333 -11.31 -16.24 1.23
N ALA A 334 -12.41 -16.29 0.47
CA ALA A 334 -13.32 -15.15 0.33
C ALA A 334 -14.20 -14.93 1.58
N SER A 335 -14.74 -15.99 2.20
CA SER A 335 -15.60 -15.83 3.37
C SER A 335 -14.90 -15.13 4.56
N PRO A 336 -13.67 -15.52 4.96
CA PRO A 336 -12.95 -14.80 6.02
C PRO A 336 -12.56 -13.37 5.64
N ALA A 337 -12.35 -13.09 4.34
CA ALA A 337 -12.08 -11.74 3.88
C ALA A 337 -13.33 -10.83 3.99
N LEU A 338 -14.52 -11.35 3.66
CA LEU A 338 -15.79 -10.64 3.85
C LEU A 338 -16.04 -10.34 5.34
N ASP A 339 -15.76 -11.30 6.23
CA ASP A 339 -15.79 -11.10 7.69
C ASP A 339 -14.86 -9.97 8.15
N LYS A 340 -13.68 -9.88 7.52
CA LYS A 340 -12.71 -8.84 7.85
C LYS A 340 -13.15 -7.49 7.32
N LEU A 341 -13.75 -7.45 6.13
CA LEU A 341 -14.26 -6.22 5.52
C LEU A 341 -15.45 -5.63 6.28
N SER A 342 -16.37 -6.45 6.80
CA SER A 342 -17.48 -5.94 7.64
C SER A 342 -17.00 -5.30 8.94
N LYS A 343 -15.79 -5.64 9.37
CA LYS A 343 -15.10 -5.08 10.55
C LYS A 343 -14.02 -4.06 10.16
N THR A 344 -14.14 -3.44 8.98
CA THR A 344 -13.23 -2.38 8.53
C THR A 344 -13.19 -1.26 9.58
N SER A 345 -11.98 -0.90 10.02
CA SER A 345 -11.81 0.16 11.01
C SER A 345 -11.97 1.54 10.36
N ASP A 346 -12.79 2.39 10.96
CA ASP A 346 -12.96 3.77 10.54
C ASP A 346 -11.92 4.64 11.27
N VAL A 347 -10.89 5.08 10.54
CA VAL A 347 -9.77 5.85 11.11
C VAL A 347 -10.24 7.24 11.54
N ASP A 348 -11.19 7.84 10.83
CA ASP A 348 -11.70 9.16 11.17
C ASP A 348 -12.43 9.11 12.50
N TYR A 349 -13.30 8.10 12.67
CA TYR A 349 -13.97 7.86 13.94
C TYR A 349 -12.97 7.61 15.09
N ILE A 350 -11.94 6.78 14.88
CA ILE A 350 -10.93 6.50 15.91
C ILE A 350 -10.22 7.78 16.36
N LEU A 351 -9.76 8.60 15.41
CA LEU A 351 -9.02 9.83 15.72
C LEU A 351 -9.92 10.93 16.31
N GLU A 352 -11.20 10.94 15.96
CA GLU A 352 -12.17 11.88 16.51
C GLU A 352 -12.51 11.55 17.97
N GLN A 353 -12.69 10.27 18.29
CA GLN A 353 -13.00 9.81 19.65
C GLN A 353 -11.79 9.87 20.59
N ASP A 354 -10.56 9.75 20.07
CA ASP A 354 -9.33 9.82 20.87
C ASP A 354 -8.40 10.94 20.39
N LYS A 355 -8.63 12.13 20.96
CA LYS A 355 -7.81 13.33 20.69
C LYS A 355 -6.34 13.16 21.10
N THR A 356 -6.05 12.27 22.05
CA THR A 356 -4.66 11.98 22.45
C THR A 356 -3.95 11.25 21.32
N VAL A 357 -4.61 10.26 20.72
CA VAL A 357 -4.11 9.52 19.56
C VAL A 357 -3.97 10.45 18.35
N LEU A 358 -4.97 11.31 18.08
CA LEU A 358 -4.88 12.32 17.02
C LEU A 358 -3.67 13.24 17.18
N ASN A 359 -3.48 13.82 18.38
CA ASN A 359 -2.34 14.70 18.63
C ASN A 359 -1.01 13.97 18.50
N THR A 360 -0.93 12.72 18.98
CA THR A 360 0.28 11.89 18.83
C THR A 360 0.67 11.76 17.36
N TYR A 361 -0.27 11.39 16.47
CA TYR A 361 0.05 11.23 15.05
C TYR A 361 0.25 12.55 14.30
N ALA A 362 -0.36 13.64 14.77
CA ALA A 362 -0.07 14.98 14.28
C ALA A 362 1.36 15.40 14.61
N ASP A 363 1.79 15.20 15.86
CA ASP A 363 3.11 15.56 16.35
C ASP A 363 4.20 14.69 15.70
N GLU A 364 3.93 13.39 15.49
CA GLU A 364 4.80 12.51 14.68
C GLU A 364 4.96 13.04 13.26
N MET A 365 3.87 13.41 12.60
CA MET A 365 3.91 13.94 11.23
C MET A 365 4.66 15.27 11.17
N ILE A 366 4.46 16.17 12.15
CA ILE A 366 5.23 17.40 12.28
C ILE A 366 6.73 17.10 12.37
N SER A 367 7.13 16.12 13.20
CA SER A 367 8.52 15.70 13.32
C SER A 367 9.10 15.22 11.99
N TRP A 368 8.34 14.39 11.26
CA TRP A 368 8.74 13.91 9.93
C TRP A 368 8.88 15.01 8.91
N LEU A 369 7.90 15.91 8.82
CA LEU A 369 7.91 17.04 7.89
C LEU A 369 9.05 18.01 8.18
N SER A 370 9.34 18.28 9.46
CA SER A 370 10.47 19.11 9.85
C SER A 370 11.80 18.53 9.33
N ARG A 371 11.99 17.19 9.39
CA ARG A 371 13.16 16.50 8.84
C ARG A 371 13.25 16.59 7.30
N CYS A 372 12.12 16.70 6.63
CA CYS A 372 12.01 16.89 5.18
C CYS A 372 12.07 18.38 4.75
N GLY A 373 12.40 19.30 5.66
CA GLY A 373 12.58 20.72 5.34
C GLY A 373 11.29 21.54 5.21
N TYR A 374 10.23 21.13 5.89
CA TYR A 374 8.98 21.91 5.95
C TYR A 374 8.96 22.88 7.14
N ASP A 375 8.28 24.01 6.98
CA ASP A 375 7.89 24.88 8.09
C ASP A 375 6.60 24.34 8.69
N THR A 376 6.71 23.72 9.87
CA THR A 376 5.60 23.04 10.54
C THR A 376 4.90 23.90 11.58
N SER A 377 5.25 25.18 11.70
CA SER A 377 4.70 26.09 12.73
C SER A 377 3.18 26.23 12.66
N THR A 378 2.61 26.18 11.45
CA THR A 378 1.17 26.32 11.20
C THR A 378 0.48 25.00 10.84
N TYR A 379 1.12 23.85 11.07
CA TYR A 379 0.61 22.55 10.62
C TYR A 379 -0.78 22.23 11.18
N LYS A 380 -0.99 22.36 12.50
CA LYS A 380 -2.27 22.02 13.12
C LYS A 380 -3.39 22.95 12.67
N GLU A 381 -3.11 24.26 12.61
CA GLU A 381 -4.03 25.27 12.06
C GLU A 381 -4.42 24.95 10.61
N PHE A 382 -3.44 24.65 9.76
CA PHE A 382 -3.69 24.27 8.37
C PHE A 382 -4.60 23.03 8.26
N MET A 383 -4.31 21.99 9.06
CA MET A 383 -5.11 20.75 9.08
C MET A 383 -6.54 21.00 9.59
N THR A 384 -6.72 21.91 10.55
CA THR A 384 -8.05 22.33 11.02
C THR A 384 -8.82 23.06 9.92
N ASP A 385 -8.22 24.09 9.33
CA ASP A 385 -8.91 24.99 8.38
C ASP A 385 -9.21 24.32 7.04
N HIS A 386 -8.31 23.46 6.56
CA HIS A 386 -8.40 22.89 5.20
C HIS A 386 -8.94 21.45 5.19
N HIS A 387 -8.92 20.77 6.33
CA HIS A 387 -9.26 19.33 6.40
C HIS A 387 -10.13 18.95 7.60
N GLY A 388 -10.64 19.92 8.36
CA GLY A 388 -11.65 19.71 9.41
C GLY A 388 -11.14 18.98 10.65
N TYR A 389 -9.82 18.96 10.90
CA TYR A 389 -9.30 18.35 12.13
C TYR A 389 -9.54 19.23 13.35
N GLU A 390 -9.82 18.58 14.47
CA GLU A 390 -9.97 19.24 15.77
C GLU A 390 -8.96 18.65 16.74
N PHE A 391 -7.89 19.39 17.03
CA PHE A 391 -6.77 18.98 17.88
C PHE A 391 -6.99 19.28 19.36
#